data_AF-A0A9Q4L3I8-F1
#
_entry.id   AF-A0A9Q4L3I8-F1
#
_cell.length_a   1.000
_cell.length_b   1.000
_cell.length_c   1.000
_cell.angle_alpha   90.00
_cell.angle_beta   90.00
_cell.angle_gamma   90.00
#
_symmetry.space_group_name_H-M   'P 1'
#
loop_
_entity.id
_entity.type
_entity.pdbx_description
1 polymer ?
#
loop_
_entity_poly.entity_id
_entity_poly.type
_entity_poly.pdbx_seq_one_letter_code
_entity_poly.pdbx_strand_id
1 'polypeptide(L)'
;MNRTIQTAVVAFLALVVAVGMTMPAAAQDDGVDIENDDFDIEFDGDTADIEYDDLELETEDDRDVVDLEVEDTEIEQDGSNSAVEAGDTDFEGEEGGDVVDLEAADSEIERDGDDAEIESDEIDYESESAGEVVDLEAADSEIEQDSGDIEVEDDVLDVEADGTGTDDVDIETDGAGGVDLDLADDETELETDDRELEFDDENNLEVQSEDVDFENDEFGTELVTSDAEIEHAEGELEALTNDVEFDQDELETEALTTDADIEQSEDGLEALTNAVDFENDDSELEVDDSNVVIELDDETLEIENDLDIETDGEDVEVEDSNGGNDGDDGDD
;
A
#
# COMPACT_ATOMS: atom_id res chain seq x y z
N MET A 1 -3.64 33.74 -47.11
CA MET A 1 -3.97 32.49 -47.87
C MET A 1 -2.81 31.83 -48.67
N ASN A 2 -2.60 30.51 -48.55
CA ASN A 2 -1.66 29.72 -49.40
C ASN A 2 -2.25 29.60 -50.82
N ARG A 3 -1.54 30.04 -51.86
CA ARG A 3 -2.03 30.09 -53.27
C ARG A 3 -2.71 28.82 -53.76
N THR A 4 -2.41 27.69 -53.14
CA THR A 4 -2.98 26.38 -53.43
C THR A 4 -4.46 26.25 -53.05
N ILE A 5 -4.90 26.81 -51.91
CA ILE A 5 -6.30 26.74 -51.43
C ILE A 5 -7.19 27.63 -52.30
N GLN A 6 -6.75 28.87 -52.53
CA GLN A 6 -7.40 29.80 -53.47
C GLN A 6 -7.52 29.19 -54.88
N THR A 7 -6.51 28.45 -55.34
CA THR A 7 -6.58 27.74 -56.64
C THR A 7 -7.56 26.56 -56.60
N ALA A 8 -7.71 25.88 -55.46
CA ALA A 8 -8.62 24.74 -55.31
C ALA A 8 -10.09 25.18 -55.23
N VAL A 9 -10.41 26.24 -54.48
CA VAL A 9 -11.74 26.85 -54.40
C VAL A 9 -12.14 27.38 -55.78
N VAL A 10 -11.26 28.13 -56.45
CA VAL A 10 -11.50 28.62 -57.82
C VAL A 10 -11.63 27.45 -58.82
N ALA A 11 -10.89 26.35 -58.66
CA ALA A 11 -11.02 25.18 -59.53
C ALA A 11 -12.31 24.38 -59.29
N PHE A 12 -12.77 24.30 -58.04
CA PHE A 12 -14.04 23.67 -57.67
C PHE A 12 -15.23 24.49 -58.17
N LEU A 13 -15.21 25.81 -57.97
CA LEU A 13 -16.18 26.75 -58.53
C LEU A 13 -16.20 26.73 -60.06
N ALA A 14 -15.03 26.71 -60.70
CA ALA A 14 -14.94 26.56 -62.16
C ALA A 14 -15.49 25.20 -62.65
N LEU A 15 -15.43 24.14 -61.84
CA LEU A 15 -16.02 22.84 -62.15
C LEU A 15 -17.55 22.87 -61.99
N VAL A 16 -18.07 23.47 -60.93
CA VAL A 16 -19.51 23.62 -60.67
C VAL A 16 -20.16 24.48 -61.76
N VAL A 17 -19.55 25.63 -62.10
CA VAL A 17 -20.00 26.51 -63.19
C VAL A 17 -19.88 25.84 -64.57
N ALA A 18 -18.88 24.96 -64.79
CA ALA A 18 -18.73 24.25 -66.06
C ALA A 18 -19.74 23.11 -66.28
N VAL A 19 -20.33 22.57 -65.21
CA VAL A 19 -21.26 21.43 -65.29
C VAL A 19 -22.72 21.90 -65.49
N GLY A 20 -23.06 23.16 -65.19
CA GLY A 20 -24.44 23.66 -65.26
C GLY A 20 -24.64 25.03 -65.91
N MET A 21 -24.85 25.04 -67.23
CA MET A 21 -25.56 26.08 -68.00
C MET A 21 -24.84 27.40 -68.37
N THR A 22 -25.12 27.87 -69.60
CA THR A 22 -24.68 29.17 -70.12
C THR A 22 -25.58 30.28 -69.56
N MET A 23 -25.09 31.06 -68.60
CA MET A 23 -25.85 32.12 -67.94
C MET A 23 -25.42 33.53 -68.40
N PRO A 24 -26.31 34.54 -68.33
CA PRO A 24 -25.99 35.93 -68.66
C PRO A 24 -25.25 36.60 -67.50
N ALA A 25 -23.92 36.61 -67.52
CA ALA A 25 -23.14 37.43 -66.60
C ALA A 25 -23.20 38.92 -66.98
N ALA A 26 -23.50 39.81 -66.03
CA ALA A 26 -23.41 41.25 -66.20
C ALA A 26 -22.14 41.75 -65.50
N ALA A 27 -21.13 42.12 -66.28
CA ALA A 27 -19.94 42.78 -65.73
C ALA A 27 -20.24 44.28 -65.52
N GLN A 28 -20.13 44.76 -64.28
CA GLN A 28 -20.16 46.18 -63.93
C GLN A 28 -18.73 46.68 -63.66
N ASP A 29 -18.50 48.00 -63.59
CA ASP A 29 -17.15 48.61 -63.63
C ASP A 29 -16.25 48.20 -62.44
N ASP A 30 -16.83 47.67 -61.36
CA ASP A 30 -16.12 47.25 -60.15
C ASP A 30 -16.47 45.80 -59.66
N GLY A 31 -17.29 45.03 -60.40
CA GLY A 31 -17.73 43.69 -59.94
C GLY A 31 -18.40 42.79 -60.99
N VAL A 32 -18.66 41.53 -60.61
CA VAL A 32 -19.37 40.53 -61.43
C VAL A 32 -20.56 39.98 -60.66
N ASP A 33 -21.76 40.21 -61.19
CA ASP A 33 -23.01 39.69 -60.62
C ASP A 33 -23.56 38.60 -61.54
N ILE A 34 -23.83 37.42 -60.98
CA ILE A 34 -24.49 36.31 -61.65
C ILE A 34 -25.70 35.90 -60.81
N GLU A 35 -26.86 36.42 -61.19
CA GLU A 35 -28.14 36.08 -60.56
C GLU A 35 -28.92 35.08 -61.43
N ASN A 36 -29.53 34.09 -60.80
CA ASN A 36 -30.50 33.17 -61.39
C ASN A 36 -31.59 32.82 -60.37
N ASP A 37 -32.71 32.26 -60.84
CA ASP A 37 -33.82 31.85 -59.97
C ASP A 37 -33.41 30.82 -58.88
N ASP A 38 -32.26 30.16 -59.05
CA ASP A 38 -31.76 29.09 -58.18
C ASP A 38 -30.52 29.48 -57.35
N PHE A 39 -29.81 30.58 -57.69
CA PHE A 39 -28.61 31.01 -56.97
C PHE A 39 -28.17 32.42 -57.37
N ASP A 40 -27.47 33.08 -56.45
CA ASP A 40 -26.89 34.40 -56.63
C ASP A 40 -25.39 34.36 -56.30
N ILE A 41 -24.57 34.97 -57.16
CA ILE A 41 -23.12 35.09 -56.97
C ILE A 41 -22.73 36.55 -57.22
N GLU A 42 -22.18 37.21 -56.21
CA GLU A 42 -21.65 38.58 -56.28
C GLU A 42 -20.13 38.57 -56.08
N PHE A 43 -19.42 39.31 -56.91
CA PHE A 43 -17.99 39.58 -56.74
C PHE A 43 -17.79 41.09 -56.69
N ASP A 44 -17.45 41.66 -55.54
CA ASP A 44 -17.07 43.07 -55.39
C ASP A 44 -15.58 43.18 -55.05
N GLY A 45 -14.78 43.60 -56.04
CA GLY A 45 -13.31 43.66 -55.89
C GLY A 45 -12.68 42.30 -55.64
N ASP A 46 -12.30 42.06 -54.39
CA ASP A 46 -11.62 40.85 -53.93
C ASP A 46 -12.48 40.02 -52.95
N THR A 47 -13.71 40.48 -52.66
CA THR A 47 -14.76 39.75 -51.92
C THR A 47 -15.57 38.89 -52.90
N ALA A 48 -16.06 37.74 -52.43
CA ALA A 48 -16.98 36.89 -53.17
C ALA A 48 -18.06 36.33 -52.26
N ASP A 49 -19.31 36.52 -52.66
CA ASP A 49 -20.51 36.09 -51.93
C ASP A 49 -21.31 35.15 -52.83
N ILE A 50 -21.65 33.96 -52.33
CA ILE A 50 -22.34 32.90 -53.07
C ILE A 50 -23.49 32.36 -52.23
N GLU A 51 -24.71 32.51 -52.74
CA GLU A 51 -25.93 32.00 -52.11
C GLU A 51 -26.59 30.95 -53.02
N TYR A 52 -26.85 29.75 -52.49
CA TYR A 52 -27.54 28.65 -53.18
C TYR A 52 -28.44 27.89 -52.21
N ASP A 53 -29.77 28.05 -52.31
CA ASP A 53 -30.82 27.33 -51.55
C ASP A 53 -30.60 27.30 -50.02
N ASP A 54 -29.75 26.40 -49.53
CA ASP A 54 -29.40 26.17 -48.12
C ASP A 54 -27.88 26.35 -47.86
N LEU A 55 -27.13 26.97 -48.78
CA LEU A 55 -25.69 27.21 -48.74
C LEU A 55 -25.41 28.71 -48.90
N GLU A 56 -24.67 29.28 -47.95
CA GLU A 56 -24.13 30.64 -48.02
C GLU A 56 -22.60 30.56 -47.87
N LEU A 57 -21.85 31.25 -48.74
CA LEU A 57 -20.39 31.33 -48.69
C LEU A 57 -19.99 32.79 -48.90
N GLU A 58 -19.30 33.36 -47.92
CA GLU A 58 -18.76 34.72 -47.95
C GLU A 58 -17.24 34.70 -47.80
N THR A 59 -16.54 35.59 -48.52
CA THR A 59 -15.08 35.73 -48.41
C THR A 59 -14.67 37.19 -48.37
N GLU A 60 -13.87 37.60 -47.38
CA GLU A 60 -13.40 38.98 -47.26
C GLU A 60 -11.89 39.14 -47.54
N ASP A 61 -11.52 40.09 -48.41
CA ASP A 61 -10.12 40.29 -48.84
C ASP A 61 -9.19 40.88 -47.77
N ASP A 62 -9.73 41.69 -46.86
CA ASP A 62 -8.90 42.45 -45.90
C ASP A 62 -8.46 41.60 -44.69
N ARG A 63 -9.04 40.41 -44.49
CA ARG A 63 -8.87 39.62 -43.25
C ARG A 63 -8.55 38.14 -43.43
N ASP A 64 -8.39 37.63 -44.67
CA ASP A 64 -8.26 36.17 -44.90
C ASP A 64 -9.45 35.40 -44.24
N VAL A 65 -10.65 36.01 -44.23
CA VAL A 65 -11.87 35.44 -43.65
C VAL A 65 -12.63 34.63 -44.70
N VAL A 66 -13.05 33.41 -44.36
CA VAL A 66 -13.91 32.56 -45.18
C VAL A 66 -15.00 31.97 -44.28
N ASP A 67 -16.25 32.33 -44.55
CA ASP A 67 -17.40 31.87 -43.78
C ASP A 67 -18.32 31.05 -44.69
N LEU A 68 -18.72 29.88 -44.23
CA LEU A 68 -19.52 28.90 -44.98
C LEU A 68 -20.63 28.36 -44.08
N GLU A 69 -21.87 28.66 -44.42
CA GLU A 69 -23.07 28.17 -43.72
C GLU A 69 -23.81 27.17 -44.61
N VAL A 70 -24.10 25.98 -44.08
CA VAL A 70 -24.87 24.93 -44.74
C VAL A 70 -25.82 24.26 -43.74
N GLU A 71 -27.13 24.45 -43.94
CA GLU A 71 -28.19 23.90 -43.08
C GLU A 71 -28.02 24.25 -41.58
N ASP A 72 -27.46 23.32 -40.79
CA ASP A 72 -27.20 23.44 -39.35
C ASP A 72 -25.69 23.39 -39.07
N THR A 73 -24.86 23.80 -40.03
CA THR A 73 -23.40 23.78 -39.94
C THR A 73 -22.81 25.10 -40.40
N GLU A 74 -22.02 25.74 -39.54
CA GLU A 74 -21.29 26.98 -39.81
C GLU A 74 -19.79 26.66 -39.76
N ILE A 75 -19.04 27.13 -40.75
CA ILE A 75 -17.58 26.99 -40.82
C ILE A 75 -17.01 28.38 -41.04
N GLU A 76 -16.34 28.93 -40.03
CA GLU A 76 -15.68 30.22 -40.09
C GLU A 76 -14.16 30.03 -40.10
N GLN A 77 -13.45 30.78 -40.92
CA GLN A 77 -12.00 30.79 -40.95
C GLN A 77 -11.52 32.23 -40.94
N ASP A 78 -11.12 32.80 -39.80
CA ASP A 78 -10.49 34.13 -39.72
C ASP A 78 -8.96 34.01 -39.70
N GLY A 79 -8.37 34.18 -40.88
CA GLY A 79 -6.93 34.12 -41.07
C GLY A 79 -6.39 32.71 -40.85
N SER A 80 -5.99 32.45 -39.62
CA SER A 80 -5.39 31.19 -39.21
C SER A 80 -6.14 30.45 -38.11
N ASN A 81 -7.21 31.07 -37.61
CA ASN A 81 -8.14 30.42 -36.71
C ASN A 81 -9.24 29.77 -37.56
N SER A 82 -9.81 28.68 -37.08
CA SER A 82 -10.92 27.99 -37.74
C SER A 82 -11.91 27.55 -36.69
N ALA A 83 -13.18 27.84 -36.92
CA ALA A 83 -14.30 27.40 -36.11
C ALA A 83 -15.26 26.59 -36.97
N VAL A 84 -15.83 25.52 -36.41
CA VAL A 84 -16.87 24.71 -37.05
C VAL A 84 -17.95 24.45 -36.01
N GLU A 85 -19.14 25.00 -36.22
CA GLU A 85 -20.32 24.72 -35.40
C GLU A 85 -21.23 23.78 -36.20
N ALA A 86 -21.67 22.67 -35.61
CA ALA A 86 -22.50 21.67 -36.28
C ALA A 86 -23.52 21.03 -35.33
N GLY A 87 -24.67 21.69 -35.17
CA GLY A 87 -25.76 21.23 -34.30
C GLY A 87 -25.49 21.54 -32.83
N ASP A 88 -25.10 20.52 -32.05
CA ASP A 88 -24.74 20.63 -30.63
C ASP A 88 -23.24 20.29 -30.44
N THR A 89 -22.41 20.63 -31.44
CA THR A 89 -20.98 20.32 -31.44
C THR A 89 -20.22 21.45 -32.09
N ASP A 90 -19.29 22.02 -31.35
CA ASP A 90 -18.51 23.17 -31.74
C ASP A 90 -17.03 22.80 -31.69
N PHE A 91 -16.27 23.24 -32.68
CA PHE A 91 -14.83 22.98 -32.79
C PHE A 91 -14.12 24.29 -33.09
N GLU A 92 -13.16 24.66 -32.25
CA GLU A 92 -12.30 25.82 -32.47
C GLU A 92 -10.83 25.40 -32.51
N GLY A 93 -10.06 25.99 -33.42
CA GLY A 93 -8.63 25.72 -33.51
C GLY A 93 -7.82 26.92 -33.99
N GLU A 94 -6.63 27.10 -33.41
CA GLU A 94 -5.70 28.17 -33.77
C GLU A 94 -4.52 27.69 -34.64
N GLU A 95 -3.82 28.63 -35.28
CA GLU A 95 -2.68 28.31 -36.15
C GLU A 95 -1.54 27.63 -35.38
N GLY A 96 -1.23 26.40 -35.75
CA GLY A 96 -0.19 25.61 -35.10
C GLY A 96 -0.75 24.38 -34.40
N GLY A 97 -2.06 24.38 -34.12
CA GLY A 97 -2.72 23.30 -33.37
C GLY A 97 -2.27 23.26 -31.91
N ASP A 98 -1.78 24.38 -31.40
CA ASP A 98 -1.41 24.54 -30.00
C ASP A 98 -2.69 24.68 -29.17
N VAL A 99 -3.67 25.46 -29.62
CA VAL A 99 -5.01 25.51 -29.00
C VAL A 99 -6.02 24.74 -29.84
N VAL A 100 -6.73 23.79 -29.24
CA VAL A 100 -7.85 23.05 -29.82
C VAL A 100 -8.94 22.91 -28.76
N ASP A 101 -10.15 23.31 -29.12
CA ASP A 101 -11.34 23.18 -28.29
C ASP A 101 -12.42 22.42 -29.08
N LEU A 102 -13.06 21.46 -28.42
CA LEU A 102 -14.18 20.69 -28.94
C LEU A 102 -15.25 20.56 -27.86
N GLU A 103 -16.32 21.32 -28.02
CA GLU A 103 -17.52 21.22 -27.18
C GLU A 103 -18.52 20.28 -27.86
N ALA A 104 -19.05 19.34 -27.11
CA ALA A 104 -20.18 18.51 -27.50
C ALA A 104 -21.21 18.49 -26.36
N ALA A 105 -22.47 18.19 -26.67
CA ALA A 105 -23.61 18.30 -25.76
C ALA A 105 -23.40 17.87 -24.28
N ASP A 106 -22.56 16.86 -24.01
CA ASP A 106 -22.29 16.34 -22.66
C ASP A 106 -20.77 16.18 -22.38
N SER A 107 -19.89 16.78 -23.19
CA SER A 107 -18.44 16.65 -23.01
C SER A 107 -17.66 17.79 -23.66
N GLU A 108 -16.62 18.25 -23.00
CA GLU A 108 -15.72 19.31 -23.45
C GLU A 108 -14.30 18.73 -23.55
N ILE A 109 -13.56 19.07 -24.61
CA ILE A 109 -12.17 18.65 -24.79
C ILE A 109 -11.36 19.89 -25.17
N GLU A 110 -10.52 20.33 -24.26
CA GLU A 110 -9.63 21.47 -24.45
C GLU A 110 -8.18 21.02 -24.49
N ARG A 111 -7.37 21.72 -25.26
CA ARG A 111 -5.93 21.54 -25.31
C ARG A 111 -5.26 22.88 -25.53
N ASP A 112 -4.31 23.26 -24.68
CA ASP A 112 -3.45 24.43 -24.85
C ASP A 112 -1.97 24.02 -24.75
N GLY A 113 -1.32 23.91 -25.91
CA GLY A 113 0.06 23.49 -26.06
C GLY A 113 0.29 22.04 -25.64
N ASP A 114 0.89 21.89 -24.45
CA ASP A 114 1.21 20.60 -23.83
C ASP A 114 0.17 20.19 -22.78
N ASP A 115 -0.76 21.09 -22.44
CA ASP A 115 -1.82 20.87 -21.46
C ASP A 115 -3.07 20.32 -22.17
N ALA A 116 -3.81 19.43 -21.52
CA ALA A 116 -5.00 18.81 -22.07
C ALA A 116 -6.05 18.55 -20.98
N GLU A 117 -7.30 18.89 -21.28
CA GLU A 117 -8.44 18.79 -20.39
C GLU A 117 -9.59 18.07 -21.11
N ILE A 118 -10.28 17.17 -20.43
CA ILE A 118 -11.49 16.50 -20.90
C ILE A 118 -12.48 16.50 -19.74
N GLU A 119 -13.59 17.22 -19.89
CA GLU A 119 -14.65 17.26 -18.90
C GLU A 119 -15.90 16.53 -19.43
N SER A 120 -16.56 15.75 -18.58
CA SER A 120 -17.83 15.09 -18.91
C SER A 120 -18.65 14.77 -17.68
N ASP A 121 -19.92 14.44 -17.86
CA ASP A 121 -20.81 14.04 -16.74
C ASP A 121 -20.30 12.84 -15.90
N GLU A 122 -19.37 12.03 -16.41
CA GLU A 122 -18.91 10.79 -15.78
C GLU A 122 -17.42 10.79 -15.40
N ILE A 123 -16.59 11.55 -16.12
CA ILE A 123 -15.13 11.51 -16.02
C ILE A 123 -14.60 12.91 -16.33
N ASP A 124 -13.69 13.37 -15.47
CA ASP A 124 -12.88 14.56 -15.70
C ASP A 124 -11.40 14.13 -15.77
N TYR A 125 -10.66 14.70 -16.72
CA TYR A 125 -9.25 14.41 -16.95
C TYR A 125 -8.51 15.71 -17.21
N GLU A 126 -7.44 15.94 -16.47
CA GLU A 126 -6.54 17.09 -16.63
C GLU A 126 -5.10 16.59 -16.74
N SER A 127 -4.31 17.21 -17.61
CA SER A 127 -2.89 16.93 -17.75
C SER A 127 -2.15 18.22 -18.00
N GLU A 128 -1.31 18.62 -17.06
CA GLU A 128 -0.49 19.81 -17.17
C GLU A 128 0.99 19.47 -17.41
N SER A 129 1.75 20.46 -17.88
CA SER A 129 3.22 20.41 -17.93
C SER A 129 3.77 19.21 -18.72
N ALA A 130 3.12 18.88 -19.84
CA ALA A 130 3.46 17.74 -20.70
C ALA A 130 3.30 16.36 -20.02
N GLY A 131 2.32 16.24 -19.13
CA GLY A 131 1.97 15.01 -18.41
C GLY A 131 2.86 14.73 -17.20
N GLU A 132 3.49 15.78 -16.65
CA GLU A 132 4.15 15.72 -15.34
C GLU A 132 3.11 15.72 -14.21
N VAL A 133 2.00 16.43 -14.41
CA VAL A 133 0.81 16.39 -13.56
C VAL A 133 -0.33 15.77 -14.35
N VAL A 134 -1.00 14.78 -13.79
CA VAL A 134 -2.16 14.12 -14.42
C VAL A 134 -3.19 13.79 -13.36
N ASP A 135 -4.39 14.34 -13.54
CA ASP A 135 -5.52 14.13 -12.64
C ASP A 135 -6.67 13.48 -13.40
N LEU A 136 -7.30 12.48 -12.79
CA LEU A 136 -8.43 11.75 -13.33
C LEU A 136 -9.47 11.57 -12.22
N GLU A 137 -10.57 12.30 -12.33
CA GLU A 137 -11.72 12.18 -11.42
C GLU A 137 -12.82 11.37 -12.09
N ALA A 138 -13.35 10.39 -11.37
CA ALA A 138 -14.56 9.66 -11.71
C ALA A 138 -15.50 9.68 -10.51
N ALA A 139 -16.78 9.40 -10.73
CA ALA A 139 -17.86 9.61 -9.75
C ALA A 139 -17.61 9.16 -8.29
N ASP A 140 -16.80 8.12 -8.07
CA ASP A 140 -16.47 7.60 -6.74
C ASP A 140 -14.95 7.38 -6.56
N SER A 141 -14.09 7.79 -7.50
CA SER A 141 -12.65 7.49 -7.43
C SER A 141 -11.81 8.56 -8.12
N GLU A 142 -10.65 8.86 -7.55
CA GLU A 142 -9.73 9.90 -8.00
C GLU A 142 -8.34 9.30 -8.20
N ILE A 143 -7.63 9.71 -9.25
CA ILE A 143 -6.23 9.34 -9.50
C ILE A 143 -5.46 10.61 -9.81
N GLU A 144 -4.51 10.95 -8.96
CA GLU A 144 -3.62 12.10 -9.13
C GLU A 144 -2.19 11.62 -9.34
N GLN A 145 -1.44 12.32 -10.18
CA GLN A 145 -0.01 12.09 -10.37
C GLN A 145 0.69 13.44 -10.40
N ASP A 146 1.61 13.72 -9.48
CA ASP A 146 2.47 14.91 -9.52
C ASP A 146 3.94 14.51 -9.39
N SER A 147 4.75 14.84 -10.41
CA SER A 147 6.21 14.82 -10.30
C SER A 147 6.85 13.48 -9.91
N GLY A 148 6.13 12.37 -10.09
CA GLY A 148 6.56 11.01 -9.73
C GLY A 148 5.70 10.38 -8.66
N ASP A 149 5.02 11.18 -7.86
CA ASP A 149 4.06 10.73 -6.85
C ASP A 149 2.77 10.30 -7.56
N ILE A 150 2.15 9.22 -7.08
CA ILE A 150 0.87 8.70 -7.57
C ILE A 150 -0.05 8.48 -6.37
N GLU A 151 -1.24 9.01 -6.45
CA GLU A 151 -2.29 8.88 -5.45
C GLU A 151 -3.54 8.30 -6.12
N VAL A 152 -4.15 7.31 -5.50
CA VAL A 152 -5.39 6.67 -5.96
C VAL A 152 -6.32 6.59 -4.77
N GLU A 153 -7.41 7.36 -4.81
CA GLU A 153 -8.43 7.39 -3.78
C GLU A 153 -9.74 6.78 -4.30
N ASP A 154 -10.41 5.99 -3.48
CA ASP A 154 -11.76 5.44 -3.70
C ASP A 154 -12.49 5.36 -2.36
N ASP A 155 -13.80 5.16 -2.37
CA ASP A 155 -14.66 5.03 -1.18
C ASP A 155 -14.20 3.97 -0.12
N VAL A 156 -13.20 3.14 -0.44
CA VAL A 156 -12.76 1.97 0.33
C VAL A 156 -11.25 1.82 0.40
N LEU A 157 -10.50 2.39 -0.54
CA LEU A 157 -9.09 2.08 -0.74
C LEU A 157 -8.38 3.34 -1.16
N ASP A 158 -7.36 3.69 -0.38
CA ASP A 158 -6.46 4.79 -0.68
C ASP A 158 -5.06 4.20 -0.88
N VAL A 159 -4.39 4.60 -1.96
CA VAL A 159 -3.05 4.15 -2.30
C VAL A 159 -2.22 5.37 -2.64
N GLU A 160 -1.19 5.60 -1.86
CA GLU A 160 -0.19 6.64 -2.09
C GLU A 160 1.15 5.98 -2.43
N ALA A 161 1.86 6.51 -3.41
CA ALA A 161 3.21 6.07 -3.74
C ALA A 161 4.04 7.29 -4.11
N ASP A 162 5.08 7.60 -3.33
CA ASP A 162 5.93 8.76 -3.53
C ASP A 162 7.22 8.43 -4.33
N GLY A 163 7.56 9.37 -5.21
CA GLY A 163 8.82 9.42 -5.93
C GLY A 163 8.93 8.54 -7.17
N THR A 164 10.14 8.51 -7.75
CA THR A 164 10.39 7.80 -9.02
C THR A 164 10.57 6.28 -8.85
N GLY A 165 10.07 5.70 -7.77
CA GLY A 165 10.38 4.35 -7.27
C GLY A 165 9.14 3.55 -6.87
N THR A 166 9.35 2.39 -6.28
CA THR A 166 8.30 1.61 -5.57
C THR A 166 8.70 1.49 -4.10
N ASP A 167 9.47 2.46 -3.65
CA ASP A 167 10.34 2.34 -2.48
C ASP A 167 9.59 2.81 -1.23
N ASP A 168 8.56 3.63 -1.41
CA ASP A 168 7.64 4.10 -0.39
C ASP A 168 6.22 3.99 -1.00
N VAL A 169 5.39 3.10 -0.45
CA VAL A 169 4.01 2.86 -0.90
C VAL A 169 3.14 2.63 0.32
N ASP A 170 2.13 3.47 0.50
CA ASP A 170 1.19 3.42 1.59
C ASP A 170 -0.18 2.99 1.03
N ILE A 171 -0.81 2.03 1.71
CA ILE A 171 -2.10 1.46 1.30
C ILE A 171 -3.02 1.43 2.52
N GLU A 172 -4.05 2.27 2.49
CA GLU A 172 -5.05 2.35 3.55
C GLU A 172 -6.39 1.77 3.05
N THR A 173 -7.15 1.16 3.96
CA THR A 173 -8.50 0.67 3.61
C THR A 173 -9.55 1.13 4.59
N ASP A 174 -10.49 1.93 4.08
CA ASP A 174 -11.57 2.49 4.86
C ASP A 174 -12.63 1.41 5.21
N GLY A 175 -12.72 1.04 6.49
CA GLY A 175 -13.58 -0.08 6.91
C GLY A 175 -13.60 -0.40 8.41
N ALA A 176 -14.41 -1.40 8.78
CA ALA A 176 -14.36 -1.97 10.13
C ALA A 176 -13.27 -3.06 10.16
N GLY A 177 -12.18 -2.81 10.87
CA GLY A 177 -10.94 -3.57 10.72
C GLY A 177 -10.09 -3.05 9.58
N GLY A 178 -9.99 -1.72 9.44
CA GLY A 178 -9.10 -1.08 8.47
C GLY A 178 -7.71 -1.70 8.53
N VAL A 179 -7.08 -1.77 7.38
CA VAL A 179 -5.73 -2.31 7.21
C VAL A 179 -4.92 -1.22 6.54
N ASP A 180 -3.85 -0.84 7.22
CA ASP A 180 -2.89 0.15 6.75
C ASP A 180 -1.58 -0.61 6.51
N LEU A 181 -0.99 -0.43 5.34
CA LEU A 181 0.20 -1.15 4.90
C LEU A 181 1.19 -0.15 4.31
N ASP A 182 2.29 0.02 5.00
CA ASP A 182 3.36 0.91 4.61
C ASP A 182 4.55 0.08 4.14
N LEU A 183 4.97 0.31 2.90
CA LEU A 183 6.05 -0.40 2.25
C LEU A 183 7.19 0.59 2.00
N ALA A 184 8.11 0.69 2.95
CA ALA A 184 9.33 1.46 2.81
C ALA A 184 10.51 0.58 2.34
N ASP A 185 11.58 1.23 1.87
CA ASP A 185 12.78 0.60 1.31
C ASP A 185 13.47 -0.35 2.32
N ASP A 186 13.46 0.05 3.60
CA ASP A 186 14.12 -0.63 4.70
C ASP A 186 13.14 -1.27 5.70
N GLU A 187 11.85 -0.95 5.64
CA GLU A 187 10.85 -1.34 6.64
C GLU A 187 9.50 -1.66 5.97
N THR A 188 8.76 -2.63 6.49
CA THR A 188 7.39 -2.96 6.05
C THR A 188 6.52 -3.07 7.28
N GLU A 189 5.51 -2.21 7.35
CA GLU A 189 4.57 -2.14 8.46
C GLU A 189 3.17 -2.55 8.00
N LEU A 190 2.47 -3.32 8.82
CA LEU A 190 1.08 -3.69 8.61
C LEU A 190 0.32 -3.42 9.90
N GLU A 191 -0.47 -2.37 9.91
CA GLU A 191 -1.35 -2.01 11.01
C GLU A 191 -2.79 -2.46 10.72
N THR A 192 -3.45 -2.91 11.78
CA THR A 192 -4.88 -3.20 11.82
C THR A 192 -5.42 -2.72 13.16
N ASP A 193 -6.75 -2.57 13.26
CA ASP A 193 -7.42 -2.17 14.52
C ASP A 193 -6.96 -2.91 15.80
N ASP A 194 -6.48 -4.16 15.67
CA ASP A 194 -6.12 -5.03 16.81
C ASP A 194 -4.62 -5.37 16.89
N ARG A 195 -3.83 -5.08 15.84
CA ARG A 195 -2.45 -5.58 15.69
C ARG A 195 -1.60 -4.72 14.78
N GLU A 196 -0.33 -4.65 15.13
CA GLU A 196 0.75 -4.03 14.37
C GLU A 196 1.81 -5.10 14.08
N LEU A 197 2.39 -5.06 12.89
CA LEU A 197 3.36 -6.03 12.39
C LEU A 197 4.44 -5.29 11.62
N GLU A 198 5.68 -5.30 12.11
CA GLU A 198 6.81 -4.60 11.50
C GLU A 198 7.89 -5.61 11.07
N PHE A 199 8.45 -5.40 9.88
CA PHE A 199 9.62 -6.11 9.38
C PHE A 199 10.65 -5.12 8.88
N ASP A 200 11.89 -5.24 9.32
CA ASP A 200 12.99 -4.42 8.80
C ASP A 200 13.90 -5.17 7.81
N ASP A 201 14.86 -4.46 7.23
CA ASP A 201 15.83 -4.96 6.27
C ASP A 201 16.82 -5.98 6.87
N GLU A 202 16.95 -5.98 8.20
CA GLU A 202 17.73 -6.94 8.98
C GLU A 202 16.97 -8.25 9.21
N ASN A 203 15.72 -8.35 8.75
CA ASN A 203 14.78 -9.46 8.96
C ASN A 203 14.37 -9.59 10.43
N ASN A 204 14.41 -8.49 11.17
CA ASN A 204 13.79 -8.44 12.48
C ASN A 204 12.27 -8.43 12.27
N LEU A 205 11.55 -9.02 13.21
CA LEU A 205 10.10 -9.15 13.18
C LEU A 205 9.55 -8.71 14.52
N GLU A 206 8.68 -7.71 14.49
CA GLU A 206 7.94 -7.24 15.64
C GLU A 206 6.44 -7.42 15.42
N VAL A 207 5.75 -7.93 16.43
CA VAL A 207 4.29 -8.12 16.41
C VAL A 207 3.74 -7.58 17.73
N GLN A 208 2.92 -6.55 17.66
CA GLN A 208 2.27 -5.98 18.83
C GLN A 208 0.76 -6.16 18.74
N SER A 209 0.14 -6.42 19.90
CA SER A 209 -1.30 -6.51 20.05
C SER A 209 -1.70 -6.33 21.52
N GLU A 210 -3.00 -6.18 21.82
CA GLU A 210 -3.45 -6.02 23.22
C GLU A 210 -3.01 -7.16 24.17
N ASP A 211 -2.87 -8.38 23.65
CA ASP A 211 -2.64 -9.59 24.44
C ASP A 211 -1.22 -10.17 24.32
N VAL A 212 -0.50 -9.80 23.25
CA VAL A 212 0.76 -10.42 22.85
C VAL A 212 1.67 -9.38 22.22
N ASP A 213 2.89 -9.29 22.74
CA ASP A 213 4.00 -8.58 22.15
C ASP A 213 5.10 -9.62 21.82
N PHE A 214 5.64 -9.58 20.62
CA PHE A 214 6.67 -10.51 20.14
C PHE A 214 7.72 -9.74 19.35
N GLU A 215 8.98 -9.97 19.70
CA GLU A 215 10.14 -9.39 19.02
C GLU A 215 11.10 -10.51 18.62
N ASN A 216 11.63 -10.47 17.41
CA ASN A 216 12.69 -11.35 16.95
C ASN A 216 13.74 -10.55 16.20
N ASP A 217 14.97 -10.53 16.70
CA ASP A 217 16.05 -9.74 16.14
C ASP A 217 17.39 -10.51 16.14
N GLU A 218 18.50 -9.82 15.82
CA GLU A 218 19.85 -10.42 15.87
C GLU A 218 20.23 -10.89 17.28
N PHE A 219 19.66 -10.30 18.34
CA PHE A 219 20.01 -10.58 19.72
C PHE A 219 19.20 -11.73 20.30
N GLY A 220 17.98 -11.96 19.83
CA GLY A 220 17.16 -13.03 20.37
C GLY A 220 15.72 -13.08 19.89
N THR A 221 14.90 -13.70 20.73
CA THR A 221 13.45 -13.74 20.58
C THR A 221 12.84 -13.45 21.92
N GLU A 222 11.90 -12.51 21.96
CA GLU A 222 11.12 -12.16 23.12
C GLU A 222 9.63 -12.38 22.82
N LEU A 223 8.91 -12.95 23.78
CA LEU A 223 7.47 -13.13 23.73
C LEU A 223 6.88 -12.73 25.07
N VAL A 224 6.12 -11.65 25.08
CA VAL A 224 5.41 -11.15 26.25
C VAL A 224 3.91 -11.34 26.05
N THR A 225 3.27 -11.86 27.08
CA THR A 225 1.82 -12.03 27.15
C THR A 225 1.35 -11.66 28.55
N SER A 226 0.03 -11.61 28.76
CA SER A 226 -0.51 -11.38 30.12
C SER A 226 -0.14 -12.45 31.16
N ASP A 227 0.26 -13.65 30.72
CA ASP A 227 0.48 -14.81 31.58
C ASP A 227 1.95 -15.29 31.63
N ALA A 228 2.77 -14.85 30.68
CA ALA A 228 4.13 -15.33 30.49
C ALA A 228 4.99 -14.31 29.74
N GLU A 229 6.28 -14.34 30.04
CA GLU A 229 7.38 -13.61 29.41
C GLU A 229 8.47 -14.65 29.10
N ILE A 230 8.87 -14.75 27.83
CA ILE A 230 9.86 -15.73 27.36
C ILE A 230 10.92 -14.99 26.56
N GLU A 231 12.17 -15.07 27.00
CA GLU A 231 13.32 -14.49 26.33
C GLU A 231 14.29 -15.60 25.92
N HIS A 232 14.83 -15.54 24.71
CA HIS A 232 15.85 -16.45 24.24
C HIS A 232 16.93 -15.69 23.48
N ALA A 233 18.12 -15.59 24.06
CA ALA A 233 19.25 -14.85 23.52
C ALA A 233 20.54 -15.64 23.70
N GLU A 234 21.41 -15.66 22.68
CA GLU A 234 22.77 -16.24 22.75
C GLU A 234 22.91 -17.68 23.31
N GLY A 235 21.84 -18.49 23.33
CA GLY A 235 21.83 -19.85 23.88
C GLY A 235 21.32 -19.96 25.31
N GLU A 236 20.92 -18.83 25.89
CA GLU A 236 20.18 -18.72 27.15
C GLU A 236 18.67 -18.71 26.84
N LEU A 237 17.87 -19.34 27.70
CA LEU A 237 16.41 -19.37 27.63
C LEU A 237 15.83 -19.06 29.00
N GLU A 238 15.19 -17.90 29.11
CA GLU A 238 14.46 -17.49 30.30
C GLU A 238 12.96 -17.56 30.00
N ALA A 239 12.18 -18.13 30.92
CA ALA A 239 10.73 -18.18 30.83
C ALA A 239 10.11 -17.93 32.20
N LEU A 240 9.50 -16.76 32.33
CA LEU A 240 8.75 -16.36 33.52
C LEU A 240 7.26 -16.52 33.26
N THR A 241 6.59 -17.24 34.14
CA THR A 241 5.13 -17.36 34.16
C THR A 241 4.61 -17.03 35.55
N ASN A 242 3.29 -16.95 35.70
CA ASN A 242 2.67 -16.74 37.01
C ASN A 242 3.02 -17.81 38.08
N ASP A 243 3.39 -19.02 37.65
CA ASP A 243 3.57 -20.17 38.55
C ASP A 243 5.01 -20.72 38.57
N VAL A 244 5.79 -20.41 37.54
CA VAL A 244 7.11 -20.98 37.27
C VAL A 244 8.04 -19.90 36.72
N GLU A 245 9.25 -19.82 37.28
CA GLU A 245 10.41 -19.11 36.76
C GLU A 245 11.39 -20.19 36.27
N PHE A 246 11.80 -20.12 35.01
CA PHE A 246 12.69 -21.08 34.37
C PHE A 246 13.85 -20.33 33.74
N ASP A 247 15.07 -20.77 33.99
CA ASP A 247 16.29 -20.25 33.39
C ASP A 247 17.13 -21.43 32.88
N GLN A 248 17.76 -21.27 31.73
CA GLN A 248 18.65 -22.25 31.16
C GLN A 248 19.79 -21.54 30.43
N ASP A 249 21.03 -21.90 30.76
CA ASP A 249 22.22 -21.50 30.03
C ASP A 249 22.99 -22.71 29.46
N GLU A 250 24.22 -22.52 29.00
CA GLU A 250 25.04 -23.62 28.44
C GLU A 250 25.42 -24.70 29.48
N LEU A 251 25.35 -24.40 30.77
CA LEU A 251 25.90 -25.21 31.86
C LEU A 251 24.82 -25.71 32.83
N GLU A 252 23.71 -25.00 32.92
CA GLU A 252 22.73 -25.15 33.99
C GLU A 252 21.29 -24.97 33.49
N THR A 253 20.35 -25.55 34.23
CA THR A 253 18.91 -25.38 34.05
C THR A 253 18.27 -25.25 35.42
N GLU A 254 17.62 -24.12 35.69
CA GLU A 254 16.92 -23.82 36.94
C GLU A 254 15.41 -23.74 36.67
N ALA A 255 14.60 -24.28 37.57
CA ALA A 255 13.15 -24.20 37.52
C ALA A 255 12.57 -23.98 38.92
N LEU A 256 12.21 -22.74 39.21
CA LEU A 256 11.63 -22.31 40.47
C LEU A 256 10.11 -22.24 40.36
N THR A 257 9.42 -22.86 41.31
CA THR A 257 7.96 -22.84 41.44
C THR A 257 7.58 -22.50 42.87
N THR A 258 6.28 -22.30 43.13
CA THR A 258 5.81 -22.10 44.51
C THR A 258 6.07 -23.30 45.43
N ASP A 259 6.20 -24.51 44.85
CA ASP A 259 6.26 -25.77 45.61
C ASP A 259 7.62 -26.47 45.58
N ALA A 260 8.48 -26.10 44.64
CA ALA A 260 9.75 -26.75 44.36
C ALA A 260 10.71 -25.78 43.67
N ASP A 261 11.98 -25.98 43.93
CA ASP A 261 13.13 -25.32 43.33
C ASP A 261 14.04 -26.44 42.78
N ILE A 262 14.39 -26.39 41.50
CA ILE A 262 15.06 -27.50 40.80
C ILE A 262 16.21 -26.92 40.00
N GLU A 263 17.43 -27.37 40.27
CA GLU A 263 18.66 -26.98 39.57
C GLU A 263 19.28 -28.23 38.94
N GLN A 264 19.62 -28.18 37.65
CA GLN A 264 20.30 -29.27 36.94
C GLN A 264 21.55 -28.73 36.25
N SER A 265 22.70 -29.33 36.54
CA SER A 265 23.99 -28.98 35.93
C SER A 265 24.69 -30.21 35.34
N GLU A 266 25.92 -30.04 34.80
CA GLU A 266 26.78 -31.17 34.45
C GLU A 266 27.12 -32.07 35.65
N ASP A 267 27.13 -31.50 36.86
CA ASP A 267 27.59 -32.19 38.07
C ASP A 267 26.46 -33.00 38.75
N GLY A 268 25.20 -32.65 38.50
CA GLY A 268 24.05 -33.34 39.11
C GLY A 268 22.69 -32.66 38.92
N LEU A 269 21.70 -33.18 39.66
CA LEU A 269 20.34 -32.65 39.78
C LEU A 269 20.02 -32.39 41.24
N GLU A 270 19.75 -31.14 41.60
CA GLU A 270 19.21 -30.71 42.89
C GLU A 270 17.73 -30.35 42.73
N ALA A 271 16.90 -30.76 43.70
CA ALA A 271 15.47 -30.48 43.72
C ALA A 271 15.01 -30.31 45.18
N LEU A 272 14.92 -29.06 45.62
CA LEU A 272 14.39 -28.68 46.91
C LEU A 272 12.87 -28.56 46.80
N THR A 273 12.11 -29.23 47.66
CA THR A 273 10.65 -29.09 47.66
C THR A 273 10.14 -28.78 49.05
N ASN A 274 8.93 -28.23 49.13
CA ASN A 274 8.28 -27.98 50.42
C ASN A 274 8.13 -29.22 51.34
N ALA A 275 8.37 -30.43 50.81
CA ALA A 275 8.23 -31.69 51.53
C ALA A 275 9.52 -32.51 51.63
N VAL A 276 10.35 -32.49 50.60
CA VAL A 276 11.52 -33.37 50.42
C VAL A 276 12.54 -32.66 49.55
N ASP A 277 13.77 -32.61 50.01
CA ASP A 277 14.94 -32.14 49.28
C ASP A 277 15.65 -33.35 48.66
N PHE A 278 16.10 -33.23 47.42
CA PHE A 278 16.70 -34.31 46.63
C PHE A 278 17.95 -33.76 45.94
N GLU A 279 19.09 -34.40 46.13
CA GLU A 279 20.34 -34.07 45.43
C GLU A 279 20.88 -35.34 44.76
N ASN A 280 21.25 -35.25 43.48
CA ASN A 280 21.83 -36.36 42.73
C ASN A 280 23.04 -35.89 41.95
N ASP A 281 24.22 -36.04 42.55
CA ASP A 281 25.48 -35.84 41.86
C ASP A 281 25.98 -37.17 41.27
N ASP A 282 26.93 -37.10 40.34
CA ASP A 282 27.55 -38.16 39.51
C ASP A 282 27.87 -39.52 40.23
N SER A 283 27.80 -39.58 41.57
CA SER A 283 28.06 -40.77 42.40
C SER A 283 27.16 -40.92 43.63
N GLU A 284 26.35 -39.92 43.99
CA GLU A 284 25.67 -39.84 45.28
C GLU A 284 24.22 -39.36 45.10
N LEU A 285 23.27 -40.02 45.78
CA LEU A 285 21.87 -39.62 45.85
C LEU A 285 21.52 -39.32 47.30
N GLU A 286 21.20 -38.07 47.60
CA GLU A 286 20.72 -37.62 48.90
C GLU A 286 19.22 -37.27 48.81
N VAL A 287 18.44 -37.70 49.79
CA VAL A 287 17.02 -37.37 49.93
C VAL A 287 16.75 -36.98 51.38
N ASP A 288 16.56 -35.70 51.64
CA ASP A 288 16.26 -35.14 52.97
C ASP A 288 14.78 -34.74 53.05
N ASP A 289 13.99 -35.45 53.85
CA ASP A 289 12.72 -34.97 54.38
C ASP A 289 12.99 -34.52 55.82
N SER A 290 12.24 -33.54 56.30
CA SER A 290 12.13 -33.11 57.71
C SER A 290 12.04 -34.23 58.78
N ASN A 291 11.90 -35.50 58.41
CA ASN A 291 11.97 -36.66 59.29
C ASN A 291 12.99 -37.74 58.88
N VAL A 292 13.56 -37.73 57.67
CA VAL A 292 14.40 -38.82 57.13
C VAL A 292 15.42 -38.26 56.14
N VAL A 293 16.71 -38.49 56.38
CA VAL A 293 17.78 -38.29 55.38
C VAL A 293 18.15 -39.67 54.83
N ILE A 294 18.27 -39.80 53.51
CA ILE A 294 18.70 -41.01 52.82
C ILE A 294 19.86 -40.65 51.88
N GLU A 295 21.06 -41.11 52.18
CA GLU A 295 22.24 -40.98 51.33
C GLU A 295 22.57 -42.32 50.67
N LEU A 296 22.81 -42.32 49.37
CA LEU A 296 23.12 -43.48 48.54
C LEU A 296 24.38 -43.19 47.74
N ASP A 297 25.51 -43.80 48.11
CA ASP A 297 26.73 -43.80 47.30
C ASP A 297 26.90 -45.13 46.55
N ASP A 298 27.91 -45.22 45.68
CA ASP A 298 28.22 -46.41 44.86
C ASP A 298 28.32 -47.74 45.65
N GLU A 299 28.54 -47.69 46.97
CA GLU A 299 28.79 -48.88 47.82
C GLU A 299 27.91 -48.98 49.08
N THR A 300 27.18 -47.92 49.47
CA THR A 300 26.50 -47.80 50.76
C THR A 300 25.17 -47.03 50.65
N LEU A 301 24.23 -47.42 51.52
CA LEU A 301 22.96 -46.73 51.75
C LEU A 301 22.94 -46.37 53.23
N GLU A 302 22.95 -45.08 53.52
CA GLU A 302 22.82 -44.50 54.85
C GLU A 302 21.40 -43.90 54.97
N ILE A 303 20.68 -44.24 56.04
CA ILE A 303 19.37 -43.66 56.35
C ILE A 303 19.47 -43.06 57.75
N GLU A 304 19.63 -41.74 57.85
CA GLU A 304 19.53 -41.02 59.12
C GLU A 304 18.05 -40.71 59.40
N ASN A 305 17.56 -41.22 60.51
CA ASN A 305 16.22 -40.97 61.00
C ASN A 305 16.32 -40.94 62.54
N ASP A 306 15.21 -40.86 63.29
CA ASP A 306 15.23 -41.28 64.71
C ASP A 306 15.60 -42.80 64.88
N LEU A 307 15.95 -43.47 63.78
CA LEU A 307 16.38 -44.85 63.65
C LEU A 307 17.55 -44.88 62.65
N ASP A 308 18.79 -44.93 63.14
CA ASP A 308 19.97 -45.08 62.28
C ASP A 308 19.98 -46.49 61.67
N ILE A 309 19.96 -46.57 60.33
CA ILE A 309 20.09 -47.82 59.59
C ILE A 309 21.28 -47.70 58.65
N GLU A 310 22.40 -48.32 59.04
CA GLU A 310 23.58 -48.48 58.18
C GLU A 310 23.49 -49.82 57.43
N THR A 311 23.78 -49.83 56.12
CA THR A 311 23.83 -51.06 55.33
C THR A 311 25.15 -51.16 54.55
N ASP A 312 26.02 -52.10 54.95
CA ASP A 312 27.31 -52.37 54.30
C ASP A 312 27.23 -53.60 53.39
N GLY A 313 26.43 -53.48 52.33
CA GLY A 313 26.48 -54.36 51.16
C GLY A 313 26.01 -55.83 51.33
N GLU A 314 25.83 -56.36 52.55
CA GLU A 314 25.21 -57.68 52.77
C GLU A 314 24.33 -57.79 54.03
N ASP A 315 24.46 -56.89 55.02
CA ASP A 315 23.70 -56.90 56.26
C ASP A 315 23.11 -55.51 56.58
N VAL A 316 21.97 -55.48 57.28
CA VAL A 316 21.28 -54.24 57.72
C VAL A 316 21.36 -54.22 59.25
N GLU A 317 22.15 -53.32 59.82
CA GLU A 317 22.18 -53.08 61.27
C GLU A 317 21.23 -51.93 61.61
N VAL A 318 20.32 -52.16 62.57
CA VAL A 318 19.39 -51.13 63.07
C VAL A 318 19.75 -50.87 64.53
N GLU A 319 20.38 -49.73 64.81
CA GLU A 319 20.66 -49.31 66.18
C GLU A 319 19.51 -48.43 66.70
N ASP A 320 18.72 -48.97 67.64
CA ASP A 320 17.73 -48.18 68.37
C ASP A 320 18.46 -47.31 69.40
N SER A 321 18.62 -46.02 69.08
CA SER A 321 19.27 -45.02 69.92
C SER A 321 18.47 -44.63 71.17
N ASN A 322 17.31 -45.28 71.43
CA ASN A 322 16.54 -45.10 72.65
C ASN A 322 17.17 -45.84 73.86
N GLY A 323 18.40 -45.42 74.17
CA GLY A 323 19.11 -45.79 75.37
C GLY A 323 18.43 -45.24 76.61
N GLY A 324 17.93 -46.14 77.45
CA GLY A 324 17.81 -45.84 78.88
C GLY A 324 16.70 -46.54 79.62
N ASN A 325 16.92 -47.80 79.99
CA ASN A 325 16.66 -48.21 81.38
C ASN A 325 17.37 -49.54 81.68
N ASP A 326 18.69 -49.47 81.93
CA ASP A 326 19.39 -50.52 82.66
C ASP A 326 18.84 -50.56 84.09
N GLY A 327 17.81 -51.40 84.29
CA GLY A 327 17.26 -51.72 85.60
C GLY A 327 18.25 -52.53 86.42
N ASP A 328 19.25 -51.85 86.99
CA ASP A 328 19.97 -52.28 88.18
C ASP A 328 19.11 -51.97 89.41
N ASP A 329 18.54 -53.01 90.03
CA ASP A 329 18.20 -52.98 91.46
C ASP A 329 17.91 -54.39 91.99
N GLY A 330 18.92 -54.95 92.68
CA GLY A 330 18.71 -55.40 94.06
C GLY A 330 18.58 -56.90 94.34
N ASP A 331 19.72 -57.52 94.68
CA ASP A 331 19.79 -58.64 95.63
C ASP A 331 19.62 -58.13 97.09
N ASP A 332 18.53 -58.52 97.77
CA ASP A 332 18.47 -59.14 99.13
C ASP A 332 17.01 -59.39 99.59
#